data_AF-A0A971KB82-F1
#
_entry.id   AF-A0A971KB82-F1
#
_cell.length_a   1.000
_cell.length_b   1.000
_cell.length_c   1.000
_cell.angle_alpha   90.00
_cell.angle_beta   90.00
_cell.angle_gamma   90.00
#
_symmetry.space_group_name_H-M   'P 1'
#
loop_
_entity.id
_entity.type
_entity.pdbx_description
1 polymer ?
#
loop_
_entity_poly.entity_id
_entity_poly.type
_entity_poly.pdbx_seq_one_letter_code
_entity_poly.pdbx_strand_id
1 'polypeptide(L)'
;MSATPALRRTPFESGTRIEVLVEDKVASSVLVYDRLVRIGGKLFTCGGIGDVSTRREHRQHGYARMMMQDAVAYMQEKQFHFSALFGIPNFYPKFGYVVALPGIESSVPLRDAEFAQARYSVRELEPADHPRVAEIYEQMTAERTFSCARDPKTWSGFRIGGNWSDRIGAFVVLDGDKIIGYASYELNPGHHALGEIGYSTPNAWSTILAEGTRQALEKRVEFLVLHAPADDPFLHYARRYGCSTSLNYARNSGGMARLIDQSTVLKALRPVFKRRLESSGSAWRGTLLFKTDLGATSVKLGEGTTTTLELPQTLLTQWLLGYREIAESLFESDVIVPDELIEVLQAIFPFGYPYIYATDRF
;
A
#
# COMPACT_ATOMS: atom_id res chain seq x y z
N MET A 1 -30.19 5.67 -32.95
CA MET A 1 -30.50 5.16 -31.60
C MET A 1 -29.17 4.86 -30.95
N SER A 2 -28.86 5.45 -29.78
CA SER A 2 -27.60 5.13 -29.09
C SER A 2 -27.69 3.68 -28.58
N ALA A 3 -26.75 2.82 -28.98
CA ALA A 3 -26.72 1.44 -28.52
C ALA A 3 -26.61 1.39 -26.99
N THR A 4 -27.45 0.58 -26.35
CA THR A 4 -27.46 0.45 -24.88
C THR A 4 -26.17 -0.25 -24.44
N PRO A 5 -25.36 0.37 -23.55
CA PRO A 5 -24.16 -0.26 -23.03
C PRO A 5 -24.51 -1.45 -22.11
N ALA A 6 -23.70 -2.50 -22.17
CA ALA A 6 -23.83 -3.68 -21.30
C ALA A 6 -22.60 -3.86 -20.41
N LEU A 7 -22.78 -4.37 -19.19
CA LEU A 7 -21.69 -4.70 -18.26
C LEU A 7 -21.32 -6.18 -18.34
N ARG A 8 -20.03 -6.49 -18.30
CA ARG A 8 -19.51 -7.85 -18.23
C ARG A 8 -18.42 -7.96 -17.17
N ARG A 9 -18.55 -8.94 -16.28
CA ARG A 9 -17.52 -9.31 -15.29
C ARG A 9 -16.92 -10.66 -15.67
N THR A 10 -15.60 -10.73 -15.85
CA THR A 10 -14.88 -11.94 -16.26
C THR A 10 -13.79 -12.24 -15.24
N PRO A 11 -13.89 -13.33 -14.45
CA PRO A 11 -12.86 -13.70 -13.49
C PRO A 11 -11.58 -14.18 -14.20
N PHE A 12 -10.44 -13.98 -13.54
CA PHE A 12 -9.13 -14.53 -13.91
C PHE A 12 -8.38 -14.98 -12.64
N GLU A 13 -7.20 -15.58 -12.78
CA GLU A 13 -6.47 -16.23 -11.68
C GLU A 13 -6.29 -15.36 -10.43
N SER A 14 -6.05 -14.06 -10.60
CA SER A 14 -5.75 -13.13 -9.50
C SER A 14 -6.71 -11.95 -9.41
N GLY A 15 -7.93 -12.09 -9.95
CA GLY A 15 -8.93 -11.03 -9.86
C GLY A 15 -10.12 -11.17 -10.82
N THR A 16 -10.78 -10.04 -11.09
CA THR A 16 -11.91 -9.95 -12.03
C THR A 16 -11.77 -8.74 -12.94
N ARG A 17 -11.96 -8.94 -14.24
CA ARG A 17 -12.05 -7.87 -15.23
C ARG A 17 -13.50 -7.41 -15.34
N ILE A 18 -13.72 -6.10 -15.33
CA ILE A 18 -15.03 -5.50 -15.52
C ILE A 18 -14.99 -4.63 -16.77
N GLU A 19 -15.94 -4.84 -17.68
CA GLU A 19 -15.99 -4.21 -19.00
C GLU A 19 -17.37 -3.60 -19.26
N VAL A 20 -17.37 -2.47 -19.97
CA VAL A 20 -18.56 -1.91 -20.61
C VAL A 20 -18.48 -2.20 -22.10
N LEU A 21 -19.49 -2.88 -22.64
CA LEU A 21 -19.63 -3.20 -24.05
C LEU A 21 -20.62 -2.26 -24.74
N VAL A 22 -20.27 -1.81 -25.95
CA VAL A 22 -21.14 -1.06 -26.85
C VAL A 22 -21.08 -1.76 -28.19
N GLU A 23 -22.24 -2.21 -28.71
CA GLU A 23 -22.31 -3.02 -29.94
C GLU A 23 -21.35 -4.23 -29.88
N ASP A 24 -21.36 -4.94 -28.75
CA ASP A 24 -20.51 -6.10 -28.44
C ASP A 24 -18.98 -5.84 -28.45
N LYS A 25 -18.56 -4.58 -28.51
CA LYS A 25 -17.15 -4.17 -28.42
C LYS A 25 -16.85 -3.55 -27.07
N VAL A 26 -15.70 -3.88 -26.49
CA VAL A 26 -15.24 -3.31 -25.22
C VAL A 26 -14.95 -1.82 -25.39
N ALA A 27 -15.74 -0.97 -24.75
CA ALA A 27 -15.60 0.48 -24.75
C ALA A 27 -14.74 0.98 -23.57
N SER A 28 -14.89 0.35 -22.40
CA SER A 28 -14.15 0.65 -21.18
C SER A 28 -13.85 -0.63 -20.40
N SER A 29 -12.70 -0.70 -19.73
CA SER A 29 -12.28 -1.85 -18.93
C SER A 29 -11.52 -1.46 -17.66
N VAL A 30 -11.62 -2.28 -16.63
CA VAL A 30 -10.84 -2.21 -15.39
C VAL A 30 -10.55 -3.61 -14.87
N LEU A 31 -9.40 -3.77 -14.23
CA LEU A 31 -9.05 -4.97 -13.48
C LEU A 31 -9.24 -4.69 -11.99
N VAL A 32 -9.91 -5.61 -11.30
CA VAL A 32 -10.00 -5.67 -9.84
C VAL A 32 -9.14 -6.84 -9.40
N TYR A 33 -7.94 -6.57 -8.90
CA TYR A 33 -7.00 -7.58 -8.44
C TYR A 33 -7.27 -7.97 -6.98
N ASP A 34 -7.27 -9.26 -6.71
CA ASP A 34 -7.49 -9.78 -5.37
C ASP A 34 -6.19 -9.67 -4.57
N ARG A 35 -6.22 -8.89 -3.49
CA ARG A 35 -5.09 -8.73 -2.57
C ARG A 35 -5.55 -8.94 -1.13
N LEU A 36 -4.60 -9.32 -0.29
CA LEU A 36 -4.72 -9.24 1.15
C LEU A 36 -3.79 -8.12 1.62
N VAL A 37 -4.29 -7.21 2.46
CA VAL A 37 -3.52 -6.09 3.04
C VAL A 37 -3.55 -6.12 4.57
N ARG A 38 -2.53 -5.54 5.20
CA ARG A 38 -2.38 -5.53 6.67
C ARG A 38 -2.85 -4.24 7.31
N ILE A 39 -3.54 -4.32 8.44
CA ILE A 39 -3.72 -3.18 9.36
C ILE A 39 -3.59 -3.69 10.79
N GLY A 40 -2.57 -3.23 11.52
CA GLY A 40 -2.29 -3.63 12.91
C GLY A 40 -2.16 -5.14 13.09
N GLY A 41 -1.44 -5.80 12.18
CA GLY A 41 -1.21 -7.25 12.18
C GLY A 41 -2.36 -8.10 11.60
N LYS A 42 -3.51 -7.50 11.29
CA LYS A 42 -4.67 -8.22 10.75
C LYS A 42 -4.75 -8.13 9.23
N LEU A 43 -5.22 -9.19 8.60
CA LEU A 43 -5.41 -9.29 7.16
C LEU A 43 -6.82 -8.89 6.74
N PHE A 44 -6.91 -8.13 5.65
CA PHE A 44 -8.13 -7.67 5.04
C PHE A 44 -8.08 -7.86 3.53
N THR A 45 -9.19 -8.30 2.92
CA THR A 45 -9.31 -8.34 1.44
C THR A 45 -9.34 -6.93 0.87
N CYS A 46 -8.56 -6.72 -0.19
CA CYS A 46 -8.44 -5.45 -0.90
C CYS A 46 -8.58 -5.69 -2.40
N GLY A 47 -9.49 -4.96 -3.04
CA GLY A 47 -9.63 -4.97 -4.49
C GLY A 47 -8.70 -3.92 -5.07
N GLY A 48 -7.60 -4.33 -5.67
CA GLY A 48 -6.67 -3.44 -6.35
C GLY A 48 -7.23 -3.02 -7.72
N ILE A 49 -7.54 -1.75 -7.90
CA ILE A 49 -7.99 -1.23 -9.20
C ILE A 49 -6.79 -0.91 -10.08
N GLY A 50 -6.67 -1.65 -11.19
CA GLY A 50 -5.59 -1.50 -12.17
C GLY A 50 -6.11 -1.49 -13.61
N ASP A 51 -5.24 -1.11 -14.55
CA ASP A 51 -5.48 -1.08 -16.00
C ASP A 51 -6.83 -0.45 -16.41
N VAL A 52 -7.16 0.68 -15.79
CA VAL A 52 -8.38 1.45 -16.10
C VAL A 52 -8.19 2.11 -17.47
N SER A 53 -9.03 1.73 -18.43
CA SER A 53 -8.96 2.25 -19.80
C SER A 53 -10.34 2.51 -20.39
N THR A 54 -10.43 3.56 -21.22
CA THR A 54 -11.58 3.84 -22.08
C THR A 54 -11.06 4.20 -23.46
N ARG A 55 -11.54 3.47 -24.49
CA ARG A 55 -11.18 3.71 -25.88
C ARG A 55 -11.49 5.13 -26.29
N ARG A 56 -10.62 5.75 -27.10
CA ARG A 56 -10.66 7.18 -27.39
C ARG A 56 -12.00 7.60 -28.01
N GLU A 57 -12.50 6.80 -28.94
CA GLU A 57 -13.78 6.96 -29.63
C GLU A 57 -15.00 6.85 -28.71
N HIS A 58 -14.85 6.24 -27.53
CA HIS A 58 -15.91 6.02 -26.55
C HIS A 58 -15.78 6.93 -25.30
N ARG A 59 -14.85 7.89 -25.30
CA ARG A 59 -14.70 8.85 -24.19
C ARG A 59 -15.87 9.83 -24.13
N GLN A 60 -16.07 10.44 -22.96
CA GLN A 60 -17.14 11.43 -22.70
C GLN A 60 -18.59 10.88 -22.77
N HIS A 61 -18.76 9.57 -22.89
CA HIS A 61 -20.09 8.91 -22.88
C HIS A 61 -20.50 8.35 -21.50
N GLY A 62 -19.66 8.53 -20.47
CA GLY A 62 -19.94 8.04 -19.11
C GLY A 62 -19.55 6.58 -18.83
N TYR A 63 -18.99 5.85 -19.80
CA TYR A 63 -18.65 4.42 -19.63
C TYR A 63 -17.63 4.16 -18.52
N ALA A 64 -16.61 5.01 -18.36
CA ALA A 64 -15.66 4.88 -17.25
C ALA A 64 -16.34 5.02 -15.88
N ARG A 65 -17.36 5.88 -15.78
CA ARG A 65 -18.16 6.05 -14.55
C ARG A 65 -19.00 4.80 -14.28
N MET A 66 -19.71 4.31 -15.30
CA MET A 66 -20.52 3.09 -15.21
C MET A 66 -19.68 1.89 -14.75
N MET A 67 -18.52 1.71 -15.38
CA MET A 67 -17.56 0.66 -15.06
C MET A 67 -17.02 0.76 -13.63
N MET A 68 -16.60 1.95 -13.17
CA MET A 68 -16.09 2.13 -11.81
C MET A 68 -17.18 1.96 -10.75
N GLN A 69 -18.43 2.35 -11.04
CA GLN A 69 -19.56 2.09 -10.17
C GLN A 69 -19.83 0.60 -10.04
N ASP A 70 -19.78 -0.15 -11.15
CA ASP A 70 -19.92 -1.61 -11.14
C ASP A 70 -18.76 -2.29 -10.39
N ALA A 71 -17.53 -1.77 -10.50
CA ALA A 71 -16.39 -2.27 -9.73
C ALA A 71 -16.57 -2.11 -8.22
N VAL A 72 -17.09 -0.96 -7.76
CA VAL A 72 -17.41 -0.76 -6.34
C VAL A 72 -18.55 -1.69 -5.90
N ALA A 73 -19.60 -1.83 -6.71
CA ALA A 73 -20.71 -2.74 -6.42
C ALA A 73 -20.24 -4.20 -6.34
N TYR A 74 -19.42 -4.65 -7.29
CA TYR A 74 -18.78 -5.96 -7.29
C TYR A 74 -18.00 -6.21 -5.98
N MET A 75 -17.18 -5.25 -5.56
CA MET A 75 -16.40 -5.38 -4.32
C MET A 75 -17.30 -5.43 -3.08
N GLN A 76 -18.42 -4.69 -3.06
CA GLN A 76 -19.41 -4.78 -1.98
C GLN A 76 -20.11 -6.15 -1.96
N GLU A 77 -20.56 -6.64 -3.12
CA GLU A 77 -21.18 -7.97 -3.29
C GLU A 77 -20.24 -9.10 -2.84
N LYS A 78 -18.94 -8.96 -3.12
CA LYS A 78 -17.89 -9.91 -2.74
C LYS A 78 -17.30 -9.67 -1.34
N GLN A 79 -17.86 -8.72 -0.59
CA GLN A 79 -17.45 -8.42 0.78
C GLN A 79 -15.94 -8.11 0.91
N PHE A 80 -15.41 -7.36 -0.05
CA PHE A 80 -14.10 -6.76 0.12
C PHE A 80 -14.11 -5.78 1.29
N HIS A 81 -13.00 -5.68 1.99
CA HIS A 81 -12.86 -4.73 3.10
C HIS A 81 -12.40 -3.38 2.60
N PHE A 82 -11.43 -3.37 1.69
CA PHE A 82 -10.84 -2.18 1.11
C PHE A 82 -10.78 -2.26 -0.41
N SER A 83 -10.52 -1.11 -1.03
CA SER A 83 -10.01 -1.02 -2.38
C SER A 83 -8.88 0.00 -2.43
N ALA A 84 -7.92 -0.20 -3.34
CA ALA A 84 -6.77 0.67 -3.49
C ALA A 84 -6.43 0.88 -4.97
N LEU A 85 -5.70 1.95 -5.28
CA LEU A 85 -5.21 2.27 -6.63
C LEU A 85 -4.09 3.30 -6.67
N PHE A 86 -3.43 3.39 -7.82
CA PHE A 86 -2.46 4.43 -8.14
C PHE A 86 -3.01 5.30 -9.28
N GLY A 87 -3.74 6.35 -8.90
CA GLY A 87 -4.68 7.04 -9.78
C GLY A 87 -4.21 8.38 -10.36
N ILE A 88 -4.76 8.73 -11.52
CA ILE A 88 -4.73 10.09 -12.08
C ILE A 88 -5.57 11.08 -11.25
N PRO A 89 -5.26 12.39 -11.28
CA PRO A 89 -5.99 13.39 -10.52
C PRO A 89 -7.45 13.56 -10.97
N ASN A 90 -8.31 14.01 -10.05
CA ASN A 90 -9.70 14.44 -10.30
C ASN A 90 -10.69 13.36 -10.83
N PHE A 91 -10.28 12.09 -10.92
CA PHE A 91 -11.15 11.01 -11.41
C PHE A 91 -11.73 10.17 -10.26
N TYR A 92 -10.86 9.55 -9.48
CA TYR A 92 -11.24 8.55 -8.46
C TYR A 92 -12.00 9.09 -7.23
N PRO A 93 -11.85 10.36 -6.79
CA PRO A 93 -12.66 10.89 -5.68
C PRO A 93 -14.17 10.82 -5.90
N LYS A 94 -14.62 10.82 -7.16
CA LYS A 94 -16.04 10.67 -7.55
C LYS A 94 -16.63 9.32 -7.16
N PHE A 95 -15.78 8.34 -6.86
CA PHE A 95 -16.14 6.99 -6.46
C PHE A 95 -15.68 6.71 -5.02
N GLY A 96 -15.53 7.74 -4.18
CA GLY A 96 -15.19 7.64 -2.75
C GLY A 96 -13.78 7.15 -2.44
N TYR A 97 -12.86 7.21 -3.39
CA TYR A 97 -11.44 7.05 -3.10
C TYR A 97 -10.84 8.35 -2.56
N VAL A 98 -9.90 8.21 -1.64
CA VAL A 98 -9.14 9.32 -1.08
C VAL A 98 -7.65 8.99 -1.13
N VAL A 99 -6.78 9.99 -1.25
CA VAL A 99 -5.33 9.76 -1.14
C VAL A 99 -5.05 9.25 0.27
N ALA A 100 -4.38 8.10 0.34
CA ALA A 100 -4.16 7.38 1.59
C ALA A 100 -2.81 6.64 1.64
N LEU A 101 -1.97 6.79 0.61
CA LEU A 101 -0.61 6.27 0.56
C LEU A 101 0.32 7.37 0.05
N PRO A 102 1.37 7.76 0.80
CA PRO A 102 2.31 8.76 0.35
C PRO A 102 3.18 8.22 -0.80
N GLY A 103 3.56 9.10 -1.72
CA GLY A 103 4.67 8.84 -2.63
C GLY A 103 5.97 8.96 -1.84
N ILE A 104 6.79 7.91 -1.86
CA ILE A 104 8.09 7.89 -1.16
C ILE A 104 9.15 7.49 -2.16
N GLU A 105 10.18 8.33 -2.26
CA GLU A 105 11.36 8.06 -3.08
C GLU A 105 12.60 8.43 -2.26
N SER A 106 13.52 7.48 -2.13
CA SER A 106 14.79 7.68 -1.46
C SER A 106 15.92 7.39 -2.43
N SER A 107 17.03 8.11 -2.30
CA SER A 107 18.18 7.92 -3.18
C SER A 107 19.49 8.17 -2.45
N VAL A 108 20.54 7.46 -2.86
CA VAL A 108 21.91 7.60 -2.35
C VAL A 108 22.83 7.97 -3.52
N PRO A 109 23.63 9.05 -3.43
CA PRO A 109 24.60 9.38 -4.46
C PRO A 109 25.69 8.30 -4.56
N LEU A 110 26.02 7.84 -5.77
CA LEU A 110 26.94 6.70 -5.93
C LEU A 110 28.36 6.99 -5.44
N ARG A 111 28.83 8.24 -5.56
CA ARG A 111 30.13 8.69 -5.03
C ARG A 111 30.29 8.46 -3.52
N ASP A 112 29.17 8.40 -2.79
CA ASP A 112 29.18 8.16 -1.36
C ASP A 112 28.81 6.68 -1.08
N ALA A 113 27.86 6.14 -1.85
CA ALA A 113 27.44 4.74 -1.72
C ALA A 113 28.57 3.74 -2.02
N GLU A 114 29.56 4.08 -2.85
CA GLU A 114 30.70 3.21 -3.18
C GLU A 114 31.58 2.86 -1.98
N PHE A 115 31.48 3.62 -0.88
CA PHE A 115 32.11 3.29 0.40
C PHE A 115 31.34 2.23 1.22
N ALA A 116 30.23 1.69 0.69
CA ALA A 116 29.55 0.54 1.29
C ALA A 116 30.39 -0.73 1.11
N GLN A 117 30.64 -1.42 2.21
CA GLN A 117 31.43 -2.66 2.21
C GLN A 117 30.52 -3.87 2.37
N ALA A 118 30.55 -4.75 1.36
CA ALA A 118 29.94 -6.06 1.46
C ALA A 118 30.66 -6.89 2.53
N ARG A 119 29.88 -7.48 3.45
CA ARG A 119 30.38 -8.35 4.53
C ARG A 119 29.94 -9.80 4.37
N TYR A 120 29.04 -10.03 3.43
CA TYR A 120 28.39 -11.28 3.14
C TYR A 120 28.41 -11.52 1.64
N SER A 121 28.24 -12.77 1.23
CA SER A 121 28.18 -13.10 -0.20
C SER A 121 26.79 -12.81 -0.77
N VAL A 122 26.75 -12.61 -2.08
CA VAL A 122 25.51 -12.39 -2.85
C VAL A 122 25.45 -13.32 -4.04
N ARG A 123 24.24 -13.67 -4.45
CA ARG A 123 23.97 -14.34 -5.72
C ARG A 123 22.59 -13.94 -6.23
N GLU A 124 22.35 -14.20 -7.52
CA GLU A 124 21.02 -14.07 -8.11
C GLU A 124 19.99 -14.91 -7.36
N LEU A 125 18.76 -14.41 -7.29
CA LEU A 125 17.61 -15.09 -6.73
C LEU A 125 17.23 -16.27 -7.63
N GLU A 126 17.05 -17.44 -7.04
CA GLU A 126 16.59 -18.64 -7.73
C GLU A 126 15.15 -18.99 -7.30
N PRO A 127 14.37 -19.71 -8.13
CA PRO A 127 13.01 -20.11 -7.76
C PRO A 127 12.90 -20.88 -6.44
N ALA A 128 13.93 -21.64 -6.07
CA ALA A 128 14.00 -22.36 -4.80
C ALA A 128 14.05 -21.44 -3.57
N ASP A 129 14.48 -20.19 -3.74
CA ASP A 129 14.59 -19.21 -2.65
C ASP A 129 13.28 -18.48 -2.36
N HIS A 130 12.29 -18.57 -3.27
CA HIS A 130 11.05 -17.80 -3.18
C HIS A 130 10.34 -17.94 -1.82
N PRO A 131 10.19 -19.14 -1.23
CA PRO A 131 9.57 -19.25 0.09
C PRO A 131 10.33 -18.47 1.16
N ARG A 132 11.66 -18.53 1.15
CA ARG A 132 12.49 -17.85 2.15
C ARG A 132 12.45 -16.32 1.99
N VAL A 133 12.43 -15.82 0.77
CA VAL A 133 12.26 -14.38 0.49
C VAL A 133 10.88 -13.89 0.95
N ALA A 134 9.82 -14.63 0.63
CA ALA A 134 8.47 -14.31 1.09
C ALA A 134 8.34 -14.35 2.62
N GLU A 135 9.01 -15.29 3.31
CA GLU A 135 9.06 -15.31 4.78
C GLU A 135 9.73 -14.06 5.36
N ILE A 136 10.86 -13.62 4.79
CA ILE A 136 11.54 -12.39 5.24
C ILE A 136 10.63 -11.19 5.05
N TYR A 137 9.97 -11.09 3.89
CA TYR A 137 8.99 -10.05 3.60
C TYR A 137 7.85 -10.04 4.64
N GLU A 138 7.23 -11.18 4.89
CA GLU A 138 6.11 -11.32 5.82
C GLU A 138 6.49 -10.96 7.26
N GLN A 139 7.71 -11.31 7.68
CA GLN A 139 8.23 -10.93 9.00
C GLN A 139 8.46 -9.41 9.10
N MET A 140 9.06 -8.81 8.07
CA MET A 140 9.37 -7.38 8.04
C MET A 140 8.11 -6.51 7.96
N THR A 141 7.07 -6.99 7.27
CA THR A 141 5.85 -6.23 6.98
C THR A 141 4.69 -6.57 7.93
N ALA A 142 4.86 -7.47 8.89
CA ALA A 142 3.79 -8.00 9.75
C ALA A 142 2.89 -6.92 10.39
N GLU A 143 3.46 -5.80 10.85
CA GLU A 143 2.73 -4.67 11.44
C GLU A 143 2.65 -3.44 10.50
N ARG A 144 3.20 -3.54 9.28
CA ARG A 144 3.24 -2.43 8.30
C ARG A 144 1.86 -2.22 7.71
N THR A 145 1.24 -1.09 8.05
CA THR A 145 -0.07 -0.71 7.52
C THR A 145 -0.07 -0.69 5.99
N PHE A 146 -1.08 -1.33 5.44
CA PHE A 146 -1.43 -1.44 4.03
C PHE A 146 -0.41 -2.16 3.13
N SER A 147 0.57 -2.86 3.70
CA SER A 147 1.40 -3.80 2.96
C SER A 147 0.59 -5.01 2.51
N CYS A 148 0.92 -5.57 1.34
CA CYS A 148 0.28 -6.77 0.84
C CYS A 148 0.77 -8.00 1.62
N ALA A 149 -0.05 -9.03 1.76
CA ALA A 149 0.39 -10.30 2.32
C ALA A 149 0.83 -11.25 1.20
N ARG A 150 1.88 -12.01 1.46
CA ARG A 150 2.39 -13.06 0.57
C ARG A 150 2.29 -14.39 1.27
N ASP A 151 1.76 -15.40 0.59
CA ASP A 151 1.86 -16.78 1.06
C ASP A 151 3.21 -17.37 0.60
N PRO A 152 4.15 -17.68 1.51
CA PRO A 152 5.45 -18.24 1.14
C PRO A 152 5.39 -19.52 0.32
N LYS A 153 4.29 -20.27 0.38
CA LYS A 153 4.13 -21.53 -0.36
C LYS A 153 3.78 -21.31 -1.83
N THR A 154 3.16 -20.17 -2.16
CA THR A 154 2.62 -19.90 -3.50
C THR A 154 3.23 -18.67 -4.16
N TRP A 155 3.99 -17.87 -3.42
CA TRP A 155 4.68 -16.71 -3.97
C TRP A 155 5.72 -17.12 -5.01
N SER A 156 5.57 -16.59 -6.22
CA SER A 156 6.32 -17.02 -7.41
C SER A 156 7.41 -16.05 -7.83
N GLY A 157 7.91 -15.22 -6.92
CA GLY A 157 8.87 -14.17 -7.24
C GLY A 157 8.22 -12.83 -7.62
N PHE A 158 9.08 -11.88 -7.96
CA PHE A 158 8.71 -10.54 -8.40
C PHE A 158 8.18 -10.58 -9.84
N ARG A 159 7.10 -9.86 -10.14
CA ARG A 159 6.51 -9.77 -11.49
C ARG A 159 6.58 -8.38 -12.10
N ILE A 160 6.56 -7.36 -11.26
CA ILE A 160 6.59 -5.95 -11.62
C ILE A 160 7.59 -5.28 -10.68
N GLY A 161 8.34 -4.30 -11.16
CA GLY A 161 9.26 -3.47 -10.37
C GLY A 161 8.73 -2.05 -10.17
N GLY A 162 9.64 -1.13 -9.83
CA GLY A 162 9.32 0.30 -9.91
C GLY A 162 8.88 0.70 -11.32
N ASN A 163 8.15 1.82 -11.40
CA ASN A 163 7.66 2.40 -12.66
C ASN A 163 6.88 1.43 -13.58
N TRP A 164 6.24 0.40 -13.02
CA TRP A 164 5.48 -0.62 -13.78
C TRP A 164 6.32 -1.45 -14.75
N SER A 165 7.64 -1.56 -14.51
CA SER A 165 8.54 -2.34 -15.36
C SER A 165 8.42 -3.85 -15.09
N ASP A 166 8.38 -4.65 -16.15
CA ASP A 166 8.49 -6.12 -16.12
C ASP A 166 9.96 -6.60 -16.23
N ARG A 167 10.91 -5.67 -16.41
CA ARG A 167 12.34 -5.95 -16.53
C ARG A 167 13.01 -5.85 -15.17
N ILE A 168 12.89 -6.93 -14.41
CA ILE A 168 13.34 -7.01 -13.03
C ILE A 168 14.33 -8.16 -12.83
N GLY A 169 15.33 -7.90 -12.00
CA GLY A 169 16.21 -8.92 -11.41
C GLY A 169 16.06 -8.93 -9.89
N ALA A 170 16.66 -9.90 -9.23
CA ALA A 170 16.74 -9.90 -7.77
C ALA A 170 17.96 -10.69 -7.31
N PHE A 171 18.58 -10.24 -6.22
CA PHE A 171 19.68 -10.95 -5.57
C PHE A 171 19.35 -11.25 -4.12
N VAL A 172 20.01 -12.27 -3.56
CA VAL A 172 19.94 -12.64 -2.14
C VAL A 172 21.30 -12.44 -1.48
N VAL A 173 21.28 -12.10 -0.19
CA VAL A 173 22.45 -11.98 0.69
C VAL A 173 22.54 -13.20 1.59
N LEU A 174 23.71 -13.82 1.63
CA LEU A 174 23.96 -15.11 2.26
C LEU A 174 24.93 -15.02 3.45
N ASP A 175 24.52 -15.57 4.58
CA ASP A 175 25.38 -15.91 5.73
C ASP A 175 25.57 -17.43 5.77
N GLY A 176 26.70 -17.90 5.23
CA GLY A 176 26.84 -19.31 4.84
C GLY A 176 25.77 -19.68 3.80
N ASP A 177 24.99 -20.72 4.07
CA ASP A 177 23.89 -21.15 3.19
C ASP A 177 22.56 -20.45 3.49
N LYS A 178 22.50 -19.58 4.51
CA LYS A 178 21.27 -18.93 4.95
C LYS A 178 21.05 -17.59 4.26
N ILE A 179 19.89 -17.43 3.64
CA ILE A 179 19.43 -16.12 3.14
C ILE A 179 19.05 -15.23 4.32
N ILE A 180 19.78 -14.13 4.46
CA ILE A 180 19.60 -13.12 5.52
C ILE A 180 19.00 -11.81 5.00
N GLY A 181 19.04 -11.57 3.70
CA GLY A 181 18.39 -10.43 3.05
C GLY A 181 18.31 -10.60 1.53
N TYR A 182 17.66 -9.68 0.85
CA TYR A 182 17.48 -9.68 -0.59
C TYR A 182 17.14 -8.28 -1.08
N ALA A 183 17.28 -8.06 -2.39
CA ALA A 183 16.64 -6.93 -3.05
C ALA A 183 16.21 -7.29 -4.47
N SER A 184 15.06 -6.78 -4.90
CA SER A 184 14.71 -6.72 -6.33
C SER A 184 15.25 -5.45 -6.93
N TYR A 185 15.56 -5.44 -8.22
CA TYR A 185 16.09 -4.27 -8.91
C TYR A 185 15.65 -4.14 -10.36
N GLU A 186 15.63 -2.91 -10.86
CA GLU A 186 15.26 -2.62 -12.25
C GLU A 186 16.43 -2.84 -13.22
N LEU A 187 16.13 -3.48 -14.36
CA LEU A 187 17.07 -3.73 -15.45
C LEU A 187 17.09 -2.61 -16.51
N ASN A 188 16.19 -1.62 -16.43
CA ASN A 188 16.13 -0.51 -17.39
C ASN A 188 17.45 0.29 -17.47
N PRO A 189 17.83 0.81 -18.66
CA PRO A 189 19.01 1.65 -18.80
C PRO A 189 18.78 3.05 -18.21
N GLY A 190 19.85 3.71 -17.77
CA GLY A 190 19.81 5.11 -17.29
C GLY A 190 19.18 5.32 -15.91
N HIS A 191 18.71 4.24 -15.26
CA HIS A 191 18.16 4.25 -13.92
C HIS A 191 18.49 2.93 -13.21
N HIS A 192 18.71 2.98 -11.90
CA HIS A 192 18.83 1.78 -11.09
C HIS A 192 18.14 2.00 -9.73
N ALA A 193 17.06 1.28 -9.53
CA ALA A 193 16.31 1.26 -8.29
C ALA A 193 16.31 -0.14 -7.70
N LEU A 194 16.46 -0.22 -6.38
CA LEU A 194 16.04 -1.39 -5.62
C LEU A 194 14.53 -1.28 -5.38
N GLY A 195 13.74 -2.12 -6.06
CA GLY A 195 12.27 -2.07 -6.09
C GLY A 195 11.60 -2.59 -4.82
N GLU A 196 12.30 -3.47 -4.12
CA GLU A 196 11.96 -3.98 -2.79
C GLU A 196 13.25 -4.41 -2.13
N ILE A 197 13.38 -4.10 -0.84
CA ILE A 197 14.51 -4.45 -0.01
C ILE A 197 13.96 -5.21 1.19
N GLY A 198 14.48 -6.40 1.48
CA GLY A 198 14.05 -7.17 2.64
C GLY A 198 15.24 -7.79 3.37
N TYR A 199 15.12 -7.88 4.69
CA TYR A 199 16.19 -8.38 5.54
C TYR A 199 15.62 -8.98 6.83
N SER A 200 16.29 -10.02 7.32
CA SER A 200 15.99 -10.65 8.62
C SER A 200 16.93 -10.18 9.74
N THR A 201 17.99 -9.47 9.38
CA THR A 201 18.99 -8.94 10.31
C THR A 201 19.64 -7.68 9.74
N PRO A 202 20.00 -6.68 10.58
CA PRO A 202 20.79 -5.52 10.18
C PRO A 202 22.12 -5.85 9.49
N ASN A 203 22.65 -7.05 9.72
CA ASN A 203 23.89 -7.52 9.11
C ASN A 203 23.85 -7.55 7.57
N ALA A 204 22.65 -7.70 6.97
CA ALA A 204 22.50 -7.70 5.51
C ALA A 204 22.66 -6.31 4.89
N TRP A 205 22.46 -5.22 5.65
CA TRP A 205 22.29 -3.87 5.07
C TRP A 205 23.50 -3.39 4.27
N SER A 206 24.72 -3.58 4.80
CA SER A 206 25.92 -3.11 4.12
C SER A 206 26.17 -3.85 2.81
N THR A 207 25.85 -5.14 2.77
CA THR A 207 25.97 -5.97 1.57
C THR A 207 24.89 -5.62 0.54
N ILE A 208 23.64 -5.41 0.95
CA ILE A 208 22.56 -4.98 0.04
C ILE A 208 22.92 -3.65 -0.63
N LEU A 209 23.38 -2.67 0.16
CA LEU A 209 23.76 -1.37 -0.38
C LEU A 209 24.97 -1.49 -1.32
N ALA A 210 26.02 -2.20 -0.91
CA ALA A 210 27.22 -2.39 -1.73
C ALA A 210 26.90 -3.07 -3.08
N GLU A 211 26.05 -4.10 -3.06
CA GLU A 211 25.66 -4.81 -4.28
C GLU A 211 24.79 -3.95 -5.20
N GLY A 212 23.78 -3.26 -4.67
CA GLY A 212 22.99 -2.30 -5.45
C GLY A 212 23.86 -1.17 -6.03
N THR A 213 24.83 -0.69 -5.27
CA THR A 213 25.79 0.32 -5.75
C THR A 213 26.69 -0.22 -6.86
N ARG A 214 27.21 -1.45 -6.73
CA ARG A 214 28.01 -2.09 -7.79
C ARG A 214 27.23 -2.16 -9.11
N GLN A 215 25.98 -2.61 -9.06
CA GLN A 215 25.10 -2.68 -10.23
C GLN A 215 24.76 -1.30 -10.81
N ALA A 216 24.56 -0.28 -9.95
CA ALA A 216 24.34 1.09 -10.39
C ALA A 216 25.58 1.70 -11.08
N LEU A 217 26.78 1.43 -10.56
CA LEU A 217 28.05 1.90 -11.15
C LEU A 217 28.26 1.30 -12.54
N GLU A 218 27.94 0.02 -12.74
CA GLU A 218 27.98 -0.64 -14.07
C GLU A 218 27.06 0.05 -15.08
N LYS A 219 25.91 0.57 -14.61
CA LYS A 219 24.96 1.34 -15.42
C LYS A 219 25.35 2.81 -15.59
N ARG A 220 26.40 3.29 -14.91
CA ARG A 220 26.89 4.69 -14.95
C ARG A 220 25.81 5.72 -14.61
N VAL A 221 24.95 5.42 -13.63
CA VAL A 221 23.96 6.38 -13.11
C VAL A 221 24.57 7.19 -11.95
N GLU A 222 23.95 8.32 -11.59
CA GLU A 222 24.46 9.18 -10.52
C GLU A 222 23.96 8.75 -9.13
N PHE A 223 22.76 8.18 -9.07
CA PHE A 223 22.09 7.80 -7.83
C PHE A 223 21.62 6.35 -7.86
N LEU A 224 21.72 5.67 -6.71
CA LEU A 224 20.99 4.45 -6.42
C LEU A 224 19.64 4.83 -5.80
N VAL A 225 18.54 4.47 -6.45
CA VAL A 225 17.19 4.69 -5.90
C VAL A 225 16.79 3.52 -5.00
N LEU A 226 16.16 3.82 -3.87
CA LEU A 226 15.74 2.87 -2.84
C LEU A 226 14.23 3.01 -2.63
N HIS A 227 13.46 1.97 -2.99
CA HIS A 227 12.04 1.91 -2.69
C HIS A 227 11.82 1.18 -1.37
N ALA A 228 11.53 1.95 -0.33
CA ALA A 228 11.14 1.47 0.99
C ALA A 228 10.23 2.50 1.68
N PRO A 229 9.50 2.11 2.74
CA PRO A 229 8.82 3.06 3.64
C PRO A 229 9.79 4.10 4.20
N ALA A 230 9.35 5.33 4.44
CA ALA A 230 10.24 6.41 4.92
C ALA A 230 10.81 6.18 6.33
N ASP A 231 10.14 5.33 7.13
CA ASP A 231 10.56 4.89 8.45
C ASP A 231 11.29 3.53 8.43
N ASP A 232 11.66 3.03 7.25
CA ASP A 232 12.39 1.77 7.11
C ASP A 232 13.82 1.87 7.69
N PRO A 233 14.22 0.97 8.61
CA PRO A 233 15.56 0.95 9.18
C PRO A 233 16.71 0.89 8.17
N PHE A 234 16.50 0.30 6.99
CA PHE A 234 17.51 0.30 5.92
C PHE A 234 17.79 1.72 5.40
N LEU A 235 16.76 2.56 5.25
CA LEU A 235 16.96 3.96 4.86
C LEU A 235 17.68 4.74 5.96
N HIS A 236 17.42 4.44 7.24
CA HIS A 236 18.16 5.03 8.36
C HIS A 236 19.65 4.68 8.29
N TYR A 237 19.98 3.43 7.97
CA TYR A 237 21.36 3.00 7.73
C TYR A 237 21.99 3.75 6.54
N ALA A 238 21.25 3.91 5.44
CA ALA A 238 21.72 4.57 4.23
C ALA A 238 22.02 6.08 4.42
N ARG A 239 21.47 6.75 5.45
CA ARG A 239 21.73 8.18 5.74
C ARG A 239 23.22 8.51 5.85
N ARG A 240 24.04 7.59 6.34
CA ARG A 240 25.50 7.78 6.47
C ARG A 240 26.23 7.91 5.13
N TYR A 241 25.56 7.56 4.03
CA TYR A 241 26.05 7.65 2.65
C TYR A 241 25.36 8.77 1.87
N GLY A 242 24.75 9.75 2.56
CA GLY A 242 24.08 10.87 1.91
C GLY A 242 22.67 10.53 1.37
N CYS A 243 22.01 9.51 1.92
CA CYS A 243 20.64 9.17 1.52
C CYS A 243 19.70 10.36 1.71
N SER A 244 19.03 10.77 0.64
CA SER A 244 17.90 11.71 0.68
C SER A 244 16.59 10.94 0.62
N THR A 245 15.51 11.52 1.15
CA THR A 245 14.15 10.94 1.05
C THR A 245 13.17 12.07 0.78
N SER A 246 12.38 11.89 -0.28
CA SER A 246 11.30 12.78 -0.67
C SER A 246 9.96 12.13 -0.33
N LEU A 247 9.10 12.90 0.33
CA LEU A 247 7.73 12.53 0.66
C LEU A 247 6.77 13.41 -0.14
N ASN A 248 5.94 12.78 -0.95
CA ASN A 248 4.91 13.44 -1.74
C ASN A 248 3.52 13.02 -1.26
N TYR A 249 2.82 13.95 -0.62
CA TYR A 249 1.42 13.82 -0.23
C TYR A 249 0.55 14.46 -1.32
N ALA A 250 0.14 13.66 -2.29
CA ALA A 250 -0.66 14.15 -3.41
C ALA A 250 -2.03 14.65 -2.96
N ARG A 251 -2.55 15.70 -3.61
CA ARG A 251 -3.87 16.26 -3.29
C ARG A 251 -5.01 15.30 -3.62
N ASN A 252 -5.00 14.67 -4.81
CA ASN A 252 -6.10 13.81 -5.27
C ASN A 252 -5.69 12.80 -6.37
N SER A 253 -4.43 12.36 -6.35
CA SER A 253 -3.83 11.40 -7.28
C SER A 253 -2.85 10.49 -6.53
N GLY A 254 -2.17 9.59 -7.23
CA GLY A 254 -1.20 8.68 -6.63
C GLY A 254 -1.89 7.57 -5.85
N GLY A 255 -1.30 7.15 -4.74
CA GLY A 255 -1.81 6.03 -3.95
C GLY A 255 -3.07 6.40 -3.15
N MET A 256 -4.19 5.84 -3.59
CA MET A 256 -5.52 6.10 -3.04
C MET A 256 -6.12 4.82 -2.47
N ALA A 257 -7.01 4.98 -1.49
CA ALA A 257 -7.78 3.88 -0.92
C ALA A 257 -9.24 4.26 -0.72
N ARG A 258 -10.09 3.25 -0.57
CA ARG A 258 -11.50 3.34 -0.22
C ARG A 258 -11.83 2.23 0.78
N LEU A 259 -12.58 2.57 1.84
CA LEU A 259 -13.20 1.59 2.71
C LEU A 259 -14.46 1.02 2.01
N ILE A 260 -14.58 -0.31 1.96
CA ILE A 260 -15.72 -0.98 1.34
C ILE A 260 -16.67 -1.51 2.44
N ASP A 261 -16.12 -2.22 3.43
CA ASP A 261 -16.87 -2.76 4.57
C ASP A 261 -16.36 -2.20 5.90
N GLN A 262 -16.96 -1.08 6.33
CA GLN A 262 -16.66 -0.46 7.61
C GLN A 262 -16.94 -1.37 8.81
N SER A 263 -18.07 -2.08 8.78
CA SER A 263 -18.58 -2.83 9.94
C SER A 263 -17.62 -3.94 10.30
N THR A 264 -17.20 -4.72 9.31
CA THR A 264 -16.29 -5.84 9.49
C THR A 264 -14.89 -5.37 9.86
N VAL A 265 -14.37 -4.32 9.20
CA VAL A 265 -13.04 -3.77 9.50
C VAL A 265 -12.95 -3.26 10.94
N LEU A 266 -13.85 -2.38 11.37
CA LEU A 266 -13.78 -1.79 12.71
C LEU A 266 -13.98 -2.83 13.82
N LYS A 267 -14.87 -3.81 13.63
CA LYS A 267 -15.05 -4.93 14.57
C LYS A 267 -13.79 -5.78 14.66
N ALA A 268 -13.17 -6.09 13.52
CA ALA A 268 -11.94 -6.88 13.47
C ALA A 268 -10.77 -6.14 14.14
N LEU A 269 -10.70 -4.81 14.03
CA LEU A 269 -9.67 -3.98 14.64
C LEU A 269 -9.91 -3.66 16.12
N ARG A 270 -11.08 -3.94 16.70
CA ARG A 270 -11.36 -3.73 18.13
C ARG A 270 -10.23 -4.20 19.07
N PRO A 271 -9.67 -5.43 18.99
CA PRO A 271 -8.56 -5.82 19.86
C PRO A 271 -7.27 -5.03 19.60
N VAL A 272 -7.02 -4.58 18.36
CA VAL A 272 -5.88 -3.73 18.02
C VAL A 272 -6.03 -2.36 18.68
N PHE A 273 -7.22 -1.77 18.59
CA PHE A 273 -7.54 -0.49 19.22
C PHE A 273 -7.42 -0.56 20.75
N LYS A 274 -7.91 -1.64 21.39
CA LYS A 274 -7.73 -1.85 22.83
C LYS A 274 -6.25 -1.88 23.23
N ARG A 275 -5.45 -2.70 22.54
CA ARG A 275 -4.00 -2.81 22.77
C ARG A 275 -3.28 -1.46 22.64
N ARG A 276 -3.61 -0.70 21.59
CA ARG A 276 -3.03 0.62 21.34
C ARG A 276 -3.40 1.63 22.43
N LEU A 277 -4.68 1.63 22.85
CA LEU A 277 -5.16 2.49 23.92
C LEU A 277 -4.54 2.15 25.29
N GLU A 278 -4.32 0.86 25.56
CA GLU A 278 -3.60 0.42 26.76
C GLU A 278 -2.14 0.87 26.72
N SER A 279 -1.48 0.77 25.55
CA SER A 279 -0.08 1.15 25.37
C SER A 279 0.15 2.65 25.40
N SER A 280 -0.86 3.48 25.09
CA SER A 280 -0.76 4.94 25.21
C SER A 280 -0.87 5.45 26.64
N GLY A 281 -1.24 4.58 27.60
CA GLY A 281 -1.47 4.99 28.99
C GLY A 281 -2.79 5.75 29.21
N SER A 282 -3.65 5.85 28.19
CA SER A 282 -4.93 6.55 28.31
C SER A 282 -5.86 5.86 29.31
N ALA A 283 -6.43 6.64 30.23
CA ALA A 283 -7.44 6.17 31.18
C ALA A 283 -8.85 6.07 30.57
N TRP A 284 -9.06 6.59 29.35
CA TRP A 284 -10.40 6.65 28.75
C TRP A 284 -10.97 5.25 28.48
N ARG A 285 -12.23 5.04 28.81
CA ARG A 285 -12.96 3.79 28.55
C ARG A 285 -14.38 4.15 28.09
N GLY A 286 -14.85 3.46 27.05
CA GLY A 286 -16.17 3.72 26.49
C GLY A 286 -16.39 3.01 25.16
N THR A 287 -17.39 3.46 24.42
CA THR A 287 -17.73 2.97 23.08
C THR A 287 -17.68 4.11 22.08
N LEU A 288 -16.98 3.92 20.97
CA LEU A 288 -16.99 4.86 19.85
C LEU A 288 -17.99 4.37 18.81
N LEU A 289 -18.99 5.18 18.46
CA LEU A 289 -19.93 4.94 17.37
C LEU A 289 -19.52 5.75 16.14
N PHE A 290 -18.93 5.10 15.16
CA PHE A 290 -18.55 5.72 13.89
C PHE A 290 -19.76 5.74 12.95
N LYS A 291 -20.22 6.93 12.55
CA LYS A 291 -21.24 7.10 11.51
C LYS A 291 -20.61 7.75 10.28
N THR A 292 -20.69 7.04 9.16
CA THR A 292 -20.23 7.53 7.85
C THR A 292 -21.31 7.31 6.80
N ASP A 293 -21.01 7.66 5.54
CA ASP A 293 -21.83 7.29 4.38
C ASP A 293 -21.94 5.77 4.14
N LEU A 294 -21.13 4.95 4.83
CA LEU A 294 -21.23 3.48 4.85
C LEU A 294 -22.11 2.93 5.99
N GLY A 295 -22.69 3.82 6.81
CA GLY A 295 -23.55 3.48 7.94
C GLY A 295 -22.86 3.61 9.30
N ALA A 296 -23.47 3.02 10.33
CA ALA A 296 -23.06 3.16 11.72
C ALA A 296 -22.38 1.89 12.26
N THR A 297 -21.26 2.03 12.97
CA THR A 297 -20.57 0.89 13.60
C THR A 297 -20.01 1.26 14.96
N SER A 298 -20.34 0.47 15.98
CA SER A 298 -19.85 0.66 17.35
C SER A 298 -18.61 -0.18 17.63
N VAL A 299 -17.66 0.43 18.34
CA VAL A 299 -16.43 -0.21 18.82
C VAL A 299 -16.33 0.00 20.33
N LYS A 300 -16.60 -1.06 21.10
CA LYS A 300 -16.48 -1.04 22.57
C LYS A 300 -15.02 -1.23 23.00
N LEU A 301 -14.43 -0.18 23.57
CA LEU A 301 -13.05 -0.16 24.08
C LEU A 301 -12.97 -0.29 25.61
N GLY A 302 -14.09 -0.07 26.32
CA GLY A 302 -14.21 -0.34 27.75
C GLY A 302 -15.65 -0.15 28.25
N GLU A 303 -15.83 -0.17 29.57
CA GLU A 303 -17.08 0.28 30.19
C GLU A 303 -17.05 1.80 30.30
N GLY A 304 -18.13 2.46 29.86
CA GLY A 304 -18.22 3.92 29.81
C GLY A 304 -19.32 4.39 28.87
N THR A 305 -19.34 5.69 28.60
CA THR A 305 -20.32 6.31 27.70
C THR A 305 -20.08 5.89 26.24
N THR A 306 -21.14 6.01 25.44
CA THR A 306 -21.03 5.90 23.98
C THR A 306 -20.90 7.30 23.40
N THR A 307 -19.80 7.56 22.69
CA THR A 307 -19.60 8.81 21.95
C THR A 307 -19.76 8.56 20.46
N THR A 308 -20.59 9.37 19.82
CA THR A 308 -20.80 9.30 18.37
C THR A 308 -19.80 10.18 17.65
N LEU A 309 -19.16 9.63 16.62
CA LEU A 309 -18.26 10.33 15.71
C LEU A 309 -18.91 10.31 14.32
N GLU A 310 -19.36 11.47 13.84
CA GLU A 310 -19.94 11.62 12.50
C GLU A 310 -18.88 12.19 11.56
N LEU A 311 -18.51 11.44 10.54
CA LEU A 311 -17.40 11.77 9.63
C LEU A 311 -17.60 11.10 8.26
N PRO A 312 -17.05 11.64 7.17
CA PRO A 312 -17.07 10.95 5.88
C PRO A 312 -16.20 9.69 5.92
N GLN A 313 -16.55 8.65 5.15
CA GLN A 313 -15.74 7.42 5.07
C GLN A 313 -14.30 7.69 4.65
N THR A 314 -14.08 8.76 3.89
CA THR A 314 -12.77 9.12 3.34
C THR A 314 -11.83 9.52 4.46
N LEU A 315 -12.32 10.31 5.43
CA LEU A 315 -11.54 10.67 6.61
C LEU A 315 -11.25 9.44 7.48
N LEU A 316 -12.27 8.60 7.71
CA LEU A 316 -12.08 7.34 8.44
C LEU A 316 -11.06 6.42 7.75
N THR A 317 -11.06 6.36 6.41
CA THR A 317 -10.08 5.60 5.63
C THR A 317 -8.68 6.14 5.86
N GLN A 318 -8.48 7.46 5.81
CA GLN A 318 -7.18 8.08 6.07
C GLN A 318 -6.69 7.80 7.50
N TRP A 319 -7.56 7.83 8.50
CA TRP A 319 -7.22 7.50 9.89
C TRP A 319 -6.88 6.02 10.07
N LEU A 320 -7.66 5.11 9.49
CA LEU A 320 -7.40 3.67 9.53
C LEU A 320 -6.03 3.31 8.95
N LEU A 321 -5.63 4.02 7.89
CA LEU A 321 -4.35 3.81 7.21
C LEU A 321 -3.21 4.62 7.85
N GLY A 322 -3.51 5.55 8.77
CA GLY A 322 -2.51 6.42 9.39
C GLY A 322 -1.94 7.48 8.45
N TYR A 323 -2.66 7.81 7.36
CA TYR A 323 -2.20 8.75 6.33
C TYR A 323 -2.28 10.22 6.77
N ARG A 324 -3.22 10.57 7.65
CA ARG A 324 -3.34 11.91 8.25
C ARG A 324 -3.35 11.79 9.77
N GLU A 325 -2.74 12.77 10.42
CA GLU A 325 -2.84 12.94 11.86
C GLU A 325 -4.24 13.37 12.27
N ILE A 326 -4.72 12.89 13.42
CA ILE A 326 -6.06 13.23 13.91
C ILE A 326 -6.24 14.75 14.07
N ALA A 327 -5.34 15.41 14.80
CA ALA A 327 -5.46 16.85 15.10
C ALA A 327 -5.44 17.72 13.83
N GLU A 328 -4.52 17.44 12.90
CA GLU A 328 -4.43 18.12 11.61
C GLU A 328 -5.69 17.91 10.77
N SER A 329 -6.19 16.67 10.73
CA SER A 329 -7.34 16.35 9.91
C SER A 329 -8.66 16.92 10.43
N LEU A 330 -8.79 17.09 11.76
CA LEU A 330 -9.94 17.74 12.38
C LEU A 330 -9.95 19.24 12.13
N PHE A 331 -8.79 19.90 12.16
CA PHE A 331 -8.66 21.34 11.90
C PHE A 331 -9.22 21.75 10.53
N GLU A 332 -8.99 20.94 9.50
CA GLU A 332 -9.43 21.20 8.11
C GLU A 332 -10.83 20.63 7.78
N SER A 333 -11.55 20.08 8.76
CA SER A 333 -12.82 19.40 8.53
C SER A 333 -13.97 19.96 9.35
N ASP A 334 -15.19 19.75 8.90
CA ASP A 334 -16.40 20.05 9.69
C ASP A 334 -16.69 18.98 10.77
N VAL A 335 -15.77 18.02 10.99
CA VAL A 335 -15.94 16.92 11.94
C VAL A 335 -15.64 17.41 13.34
N ILE A 336 -16.64 17.30 14.23
CA ILE A 336 -16.53 17.71 15.62
C ILE A 336 -16.26 16.48 16.49
N VAL A 337 -15.16 16.52 17.24
CA VAL A 337 -14.78 15.50 18.21
C VAL A 337 -14.56 16.18 19.56
N PRO A 338 -15.07 15.62 20.68
CA PRO A 338 -14.74 16.11 22.01
C PRO A 338 -13.23 16.11 22.26
N ASP A 339 -12.69 17.18 22.85
CA ASP A 339 -11.23 17.34 23.08
C ASP A 339 -10.61 16.15 23.81
N GLU A 340 -11.32 15.60 24.80
CA GLU A 340 -10.90 14.42 25.57
C GLU A 340 -10.69 13.16 24.71
N LEU A 341 -11.27 13.10 23.51
CA LEU A 341 -11.13 11.97 22.59
C LEU A 341 -10.00 12.14 21.58
N ILE A 342 -9.39 13.32 21.46
CA ILE A 342 -8.32 13.54 20.47
C ILE A 342 -7.15 12.60 20.74
N GLU A 343 -6.66 12.52 21.98
CA GLU A 343 -5.59 11.61 22.37
C GLU A 343 -5.98 10.13 22.24
N VAL A 344 -7.26 9.81 22.50
CA VAL A 344 -7.81 8.45 22.33
C VAL A 344 -7.76 8.05 20.86
N LEU A 345 -8.19 8.94 19.97
CA LEU A 345 -8.18 8.72 18.52
C LEU A 345 -6.75 8.62 17.98
N GLN A 346 -5.84 9.49 18.44
CA GLN A 346 -4.42 9.43 18.06
C GLN A 346 -3.78 8.09 18.46
N ALA A 347 -4.13 7.56 19.64
CA ALA A 347 -3.64 6.27 20.08
C ALA A 347 -4.14 5.12 19.18
N ILE A 348 -5.43 5.08 18.87
CA ILE A 348 -6.01 3.95 18.12
C ILE A 348 -5.77 4.05 16.60
N PHE A 349 -5.56 5.26 16.07
CA PHE A 349 -5.25 5.59 14.68
C PHE A 349 -3.89 6.32 14.59
N PRO A 350 -2.77 5.62 14.82
CA PRO A 350 -1.46 6.25 14.77
C PRO A 350 -1.13 6.72 13.36
N PHE A 351 -0.55 7.91 13.25
CA PHE A 351 0.03 8.42 12.02
C PHE A 351 1.25 7.62 11.60
N GLY A 352 1.47 7.49 10.29
CA GLY A 352 2.63 6.79 9.75
C GLY A 352 2.66 6.78 8.23
N TYR A 353 3.43 5.84 7.69
CA TYR A 353 3.65 5.69 6.26
C TYR A 353 3.02 4.38 5.76
N PRO A 354 1.69 4.34 5.53
CA PRO A 354 1.07 3.16 4.92
C PRO A 354 1.69 2.91 3.55
N TYR A 355 2.00 1.66 3.24
CA TYR A 355 2.90 1.36 2.12
C TYR A 355 2.54 0.07 1.39
N ILE A 356 2.40 0.16 0.06
CA ILE A 356 2.40 -0.98 -0.85
C ILE A 356 3.71 -0.95 -1.63
N TYR A 357 4.49 -2.02 -1.52
CA TYR A 357 5.75 -2.16 -2.27
C TYR A 357 5.49 -2.10 -3.77
N ALA A 358 6.43 -1.53 -4.52
CA ALA A 358 6.29 -1.37 -5.98
C ALA A 358 5.97 -2.70 -6.68
N THR A 359 6.54 -3.77 -6.15
CA THR A 359 6.39 -5.17 -6.57
C THR A 359 5.00 -5.78 -6.35
N ASP A 360 4.18 -5.17 -5.51
CA ASP A 360 2.81 -5.60 -5.20
C ASP A 360 1.74 -4.70 -5.83
N ARG A 361 2.15 -3.61 -6.52
CA ARG A 361 1.23 -2.68 -7.21
C ARG A 361 0.55 -3.38 -8.39
N PHE A 362 -0.57 -2.80 -8.83
CA PHE A 362 -1.53 -3.44 -9.74
C PHE A 362 -2.11 -2.47 -10.77
#